data_AF-A0A534L4A7-F1
#
_entry.id   AF-A0A534L4A7-F1
#
_cell.length_a   1.000
_cell.length_b   1.000
_cell.length_c   1.000
_cell.angle_alpha   90.00
_cell.angle_beta   90.00
_cell.angle_gamma   90.00
#
_symmetry.space_group_name_H-M   'P 1'
#
loop_
_entity.id
_entity.type
_entity.pdbx_description
1 polymer ?
#
loop_
_entity_poly.entity_id
_entity_poly.type
_entity_poly.pdbx_seq_one_letter_code
_entity_poly.pdbx_strand_id
1 'polypeptide(L)' 'MRVGCGLRVHRIDGNGYLYFWHYEREGGRSRRREDYVGPARDSASRREAARKQLAYYRRILTDIASKIARLERSI' A
#
# COMPACT_ATOMS: atom_id res chain seq x y z
N MET A 1 7.28 -1.15 -13.17
CA MET A 1 6.56 -1.36 -11.90
C MET A 1 6.79 -0.12 -11.06
N ARG A 2 5.74 0.52 -10.57
CA ARG A 2 5.85 1.56 -9.54
C ARG A 2 5.67 0.93 -8.17
N VAL A 3 6.46 1.38 -7.21
CA VAL A 3 6.46 0.92 -5.82
C VAL A 3 6.21 2.12 -4.93
N GLY A 4 5.39 1.94 -3.91
CA GLY A 4 4.99 3.00 -2.99
C GLY A 4 3.66 2.67 -2.34
N CYS A 5 3.58 2.94 -1.05
CA CYS A 5 2.36 2.95 -0.27
C CYS A 5 2.44 4.01 0.84
N GLY A 6 1.32 4.30 1.48
CA GLY A 6 1.28 5.19 2.62
C GLY A 6 -0.10 5.31 3.25
N LEU A 7 -0.13 5.95 4.42
CA LEU A 7 -1.35 6.27 5.12
C LEU A 7 -1.66 7.75 4.96
N ARG A 8 -2.93 8.07 4.77
CA ARG A 8 -3.44 9.45 4.68
C ARG A 8 -4.65 9.59 5.58
N VAL A 9 -4.78 10.76 6.22
CA VAL A 9 -6.01 11.13 6.92
C VAL A 9 -6.76 12.16 6.08
N HIS A 10 -7.98 11.83 5.68
CA HIS A 10 -8.93 12.79 5.14
C HIS A 10 -9.78 13.37 6.28
N ARG A 11 -9.99 14.69 6.28
CA ARG A 11 -10.85 15.36 7.26
C ARG A 11 -12.12 15.82 6.57
N ILE A 12 -13.27 15.42 7.10
CA ILE A 12 -14.60 15.78 6.60
C ILE A 12 -15.45 16.08 7.83
N ASP A 13 -16.06 17.27 7.88
CA ASP A 13 -16.93 17.73 8.97
C ASP A 13 -16.34 17.51 10.39
N GLY A 14 -15.05 17.84 10.55
CA GLY A 14 -14.33 17.66 11.82
C GLY A 14 -13.92 16.22 12.16
N ASN A 15 -14.38 15.24 11.39
CA ASN A 15 -14.02 13.83 11.54
C ASN A 15 -12.84 13.45 10.65
N GLY A 16 -11.89 12.72 11.21
CA GLY A 16 -10.73 12.19 10.48
C GLY A 16 -10.96 10.74 10.06
N TYR A 17 -10.64 10.43 8.81
CA TYR A 17 -10.80 9.12 8.19
C TYR A 17 -9.48 8.64 7.61
N LEU A 18 -9.06 7.43 8.00
CA LEU A 18 -7.83 6.80 7.52
C LEU A 18 -8.05 6.15 6.17
N TYR A 19 -7.13 6.43 5.27
CA TYR A 19 -7.00 5.80 3.97
C TYR A 19 -5.61 5.21 3.83
N PHE A 20 -5.55 4.03 3.22
CA PHE A 20 -4.31 3.40 2.82
C PHE A 20 -4.19 3.45 1.30
N TRP A 21 -3.16 4.12 0.79
CA TRP A 21 -2.88 4.15 -0.65
C TRP A 21 -1.70 3.26 -0.98
N HIS A 22 -1.75 2.63 -2.15
CA HIS A 22 -0.64 1.82 -2.66
C HIS A 22 -0.64 1.69 -4.18
N TYR A 23 0.51 1.34 -4.76
CA TYR A 23 0.57 0.90 -6.16
C TYR A 23 0.23 -0.59 -6.30
N GLU A 24 -0.77 -0.90 -7.12
CA GLU A 24 -1.14 -2.25 -7.55
C GLU A 24 -0.71 -2.48 -9.00
N ARG A 25 -0.49 -3.74 -9.39
CA ARG A 25 -0.32 -4.11 -10.81
C ARG A 25 -1.64 -4.58 -11.38
N GLU A 26 -2.04 -3.96 -12.48
CA GLU A 26 -3.24 -4.32 -13.22
C GLU A 26 -2.90 -4.26 -14.71
N GLY A 27 -3.08 -5.37 -15.44
CA GLY A 27 -2.80 -5.45 -16.88
C GLY A 27 -1.37 -5.01 -17.27
N GLY A 28 -0.37 -5.36 -16.45
CA GLY A 28 1.03 -4.97 -16.67
C GLY A 28 1.37 -3.52 -16.30
N ARG A 29 0.38 -2.67 -16.05
CA ARG A 29 0.56 -1.26 -15.62
C ARG A 29 0.48 -1.15 -14.11
N SER A 30 1.06 -0.09 -13.55
CA SER A 30 0.93 0.23 -12.12
C SER A 30 -0.15 1.28 -11.93
N ARG A 31 -1.16 0.98 -11.11
CA ARG A 31 -2.23 1.92 -10.74
C ARG A 31 -2.15 2.24 -9.26
N ARG A 32 -2.41 3.49 -8.89
CA ARG A 32 -2.53 3.90 -7.49
C ARG A 32 -3.96 3.61 -7.03
N ARG A 33 -4.10 2.77 -6.01
CA ARG A 33 -5.34 2.49 -5.28
C ARG A 33 -5.33 3.23 -3.95
N GLU A 34 -6.51 3.56 -3.45
CA GLU A 34 -6.71 4.19 -2.15
C GLU A 34 -7.92 3.53 -1.49
N ASP A 35 -7.67 2.82 -0.39
CA ASP A 35 -8.66 2.08 0.36
C ASP A 35 -9.08 2.89 1.58
N TYR A 36 -10.38 3.06 1.78
CA TYR A 36 -10.89 3.52 3.07
C TYR A 36 -10.67 2.44 4.13
N VAL A 37 -10.12 2.82 5.28
CA VAL A 37 -9.82 1.90 6.37
C VAL A 37 -10.82 2.05 7.52
N GLY A 38 -11.15 3.30 7.88
CA GLY A 38 -12.02 3.59 9.02
C GLY A 38 -11.72 4.93 9.68
N PRO A 39 -12.40 5.30 10.77
CA PRO A 39 -12.14 6.53 11.51
C PRO A 39 -10.73 6.59 12.10
N ALA A 40 -10.03 7.72 11.96
CA ALA A 40 -8.65 7.90 12.44
C ALA A 40 -8.49 7.86 13.96
N ARG A 41 -9.58 8.11 14.70
CA ARG A 41 -9.63 8.02 16.16
C ARG A 41 -9.83 6.59 16.67
N ASP A 42 -10.32 5.69 15.83
CA ASP A 42 -10.53 4.30 16.21
C ASP A 42 -9.21 3.50 16.17
N SER A 43 -8.93 2.81 17.26
CA SER A 43 -7.72 1.99 17.39
C SER A 43 -7.74 0.77 16.47
N ALA A 44 -8.92 0.21 16.17
CA ALA A 44 -9.03 -0.92 15.25
C ALA A 44 -8.68 -0.49 13.82
N SER A 45 -9.16 0.67 13.38
CA SER A 45 -8.81 1.29 12.10
C SER A 45 -7.29 1.53 11.97
N ARG A 46 -6.61 1.99 13.02
CA ARG A 46 -5.15 2.14 13.01
C ARG A 46 -4.40 0.81 12.89
N ARG A 47 -4.85 -0.22 13.60
CA ARG A 47 -4.27 -1.57 13.50
C ARG A 47 -4.46 -2.14 12.10
N GLU A 48 -5.64 -1.95 11.51
CA GLU A 48 -5.91 -2.43 10.15
C GLU A 48 -5.07 -1.70 9.10
N ALA A 49 -4.92 -0.38 9.22
CA ALA A 49 -4.02 0.41 8.39
C ALA A 49 -2.57 -0.13 8.43
N ALA A 50 -2.06 -0.43 9.63
CA ALA A 50 -0.73 -1.02 9.80
C ALA A 50 -0.62 -2.42 9.18
N ARG A 51 -1.65 -3.27 9.30
CA ARG A 51 -1.69 -4.59 8.66
C ARG A 51 -1.62 -4.49 7.14
N LYS A 52 -2.41 -3.59 6.54
CA LYS A 52 -2.40 -3.35 5.09
C LYS A 52 -1.02 -2.87 4.62
N GLN A 53 -0.39 -1.97 5.35
CA GLN A 53 0.96 -1.50 5.04
C GLN A 53 2.00 -2.62 5.15
N LEU A 54 1.95 -3.45 6.20
CA LEU A 54 2.83 -4.61 6.34
C LEU A 54 2.64 -5.63 5.21
N ALA A 55 1.39 -5.94 4.86
CA ALA A 55 1.07 -6.84 3.75
C ALA A 55 1.65 -6.33 2.42
N TYR A 56 1.54 -5.02 2.18
CA TYR A 56 2.14 -4.39 1.01
C TYR A 56 3.66 -4.55 0.97
N TYR A 57 4.36 -4.26 2.08
CA TYR A 57 5.82 -4.40 2.13
C TYR A 57 6.27 -5.83 1.87
N ARG A 58 5.60 -6.83 2.47
CA ARG A 58 5.90 -8.25 2.24
C ARG A 58 5.75 -8.61 0.76
N ARG A 59 4.66 -8.20 0.12
CA ARG A 59 4.45 -8.43 -1.32
C ARG A 59 5.54 -7.79 -2.16
N ILE A 60 5.86 -6.52 -1.89
CA ILE A 60 6.87 -5.78 -2.66
C ILE A 60 8.27 -6.37 -2.49
N LEU A 61 8.64 -6.86 -1.30
CA LEU A 61 9.90 -7.56 -1.11
C LEU A 61 10.02 -8.75 -2.07
N THR A 62 8.99 -9.60 -2.15
CA THR A 62 8.96 -10.74 -3.08
C THR A 62 9.00 -10.31 -4.55
N ASP A 63 8.23 -9.28 -4.92
CA ASP A 63 8.17 -8.77 -6.30
C ASP A 63 9.52 -8.19 -6.76
N ILE A 64 10.19 -7.45 -5.87
CA ILE A 64 11.51 -6.85 -6.14
C ILE A 64 12.58 -7.93 -6.20
N ALA A 65 12.63 -8.86 -5.23
CA ALA A 65 13.59 -9.96 -5.22
C ALA A 65 13.51 -10.78 -6.52
N SER A 66 12.29 -11.11 -6.97
CA SER A 66 12.07 -11.83 -8.23
C SER A 66 12.59 -11.06 -9.46
N LYS A 67 12.51 -9.72 -9.43
CA LYS A 67 13.00 -8.86 -10.51
C LYS A 67 14.52 -8.76 -10.52
N ILE A 68 15.14 -8.63 -9.35
CA ILE A 68 16.61 -8.65 -9.19
C ILE A 68 17.15 -9.94 -9.78
N ALA A 69 16.65 -11.10 -9.32
CA ALA A 69 17.10 -12.40 -9.79
C ALA A 69 16.96 -12.58 -11.32
N ARG A 70 15.93 -11.97 -11.93
CA ARG A 70 15.77 -11.99 -13.39
C ARG A 70 16.82 -11.13 -14.10
N LEU A 71 17.12 -9.94 -13.57
CA LEU A 71 18.13 -9.05 -14.14
C LEU A 71 19.53 -9.66 -14.00
N GLU A 72 19.85 -10.25 -12.85
CA GLU A 72 21.13 -10.93 -12.61
C GLU A 72 21.39 -12.09 -13.58
N ARG A 73 20.36 -12.80 -14.04
CA ARG A 73 20.50 -13.84 -15.08
C ARG A 73 20.64 -13.28 -16.51
N SER A 74 20.32 -12.00 -16.70
CA SER A 74 20.30 -11.36 -18.02
C SER A 74 21.52 -10.46 -18.26
N ILE A 75 22.38 -10.30 -17.26
CA ILE A 75 23.68 -9.62 -17.33
C ILE A 75 24.79 -10.68 -17.26
#